data_AF-A0A925ZXC1-F1
#
_entry.id   AF-A0A925ZXC1-F1
#
_cell.length_a   1.000
_cell.length_b   1.000
_cell.length_c   1.000
_cell.angle_alpha   90.00
_cell.angle_beta   90.00
_cell.angle_gamma   90.00
#
_symmetry.space_group_name_H-M   'P 1'
#
loop_
_entity.id
_entity.type
_entity.pdbx_description
1 polymer ?
#
loop_
_entity_poly.entity_id
_entity_poly.type
_entity_poly.pdbx_seq_one_letter_code
_entity_poly.pdbx_strand_id
1 'polypeptide(L)' 'MHILISGMFWAQPNTGSGQYLHNLARELPAAVPQHRYTLLLPAGFEAGGPLPACIGALPLR' A
#
# COMPACT_ATOMS: atom_id res chain seq x y z
N MET A 1 -2.37 5.41 15.88
CA MET A 1 -1.83 4.05 15.65
C MET A 1 -1.07 4.04 14.33
N HIS A 2 0.00 3.26 14.21
CA HIS A 2 0.73 3.07 12.94
C HIS A 2 0.42 1.67 12.41
N ILE A 3 -0.21 1.61 11.26
CA ILE A 3 -0.63 0.38 10.60
C ILE A 3 0.32 0.09 9.44
N LEU A 4 0.92 -1.09 9.47
CA LEU A 4 1.76 -1.60 8.41
C LEU A 4 0.94 -2.56 7.56
N ILE A 5 0.95 -2.36 6.25
CA ILE A 5 0.17 -3.15 5.28
C ILE A 5 1.15 -3.88 4.38
N SER A 6 0.98 -5.19 4.20
CA SER A 6 1.79 -5.94 3.24
C SER A 6 1.52 -5.47 1.81
N GLY A 7 2.57 -5.09 1.10
CA GLY A 7 2.55 -4.66 -0.29
C GLY A 7 2.77 -5.77 -1.32
N MET A 8 2.67 -7.05 -0.92
CA MET A 8 3.02 -8.22 -1.74
C MET A 8 2.36 -8.22 -3.14
N PHE A 9 1.15 -7.69 -3.26
CA PHE A 9 0.39 -7.65 -4.53
C PHE A 9 0.37 -6.26 -5.19
N TRP A 10 1.18 -5.30 -4.72
CA TRP A 10 1.14 -3.92 -5.21
C TRP A 10 1.40 -3.82 -6.72
N ALA A 11 2.39 -4.55 -7.22
CA ALA A 11 2.73 -4.61 -8.64
C ALA A 11 1.86 -5.57 -9.47
N GLN A 12 0.81 -6.14 -8.88
CA GLN A 12 -0.08 -7.09 -9.56
C GLN A 12 -1.54 -6.56 -9.61
N PRO A 13 -1.78 -5.41 -10.26
CA PRO A 13 -3.09 -4.72 -10.22
C PRO A 13 -4.22 -5.52 -10.86
N ASN A 14 -3.91 -6.52 -11.68
CA ASN A 14 -4.92 -7.35 -12.37
C ASN A 14 -5.38 -8.55 -11.54
N THR A 15 -4.86 -8.73 -10.32
CA THR A 15 -5.32 -9.74 -9.36
C THR A 15 -6.36 -9.14 -8.41
N GLY A 16 -7.29 -9.95 -7.90
CA GLY A 16 -8.27 -9.48 -6.91
C GLY A 16 -7.59 -8.88 -5.66
N SER A 17 -6.52 -9.52 -5.18
CA SER A 17 -5.71 -9.01 -4.06
C SER A 17 -5.01 -7.70 -4.38
N GLY A 18 -4.52 -7.53 -5.61
CA GLY A 18 -3.97 -6.25 -6.08
C GLY A 18 -5.02 -5.15 -6.08
N GLN A 19 -6.17 -5.39 -6.74
CA GLN A 19 -7.26 -4.41 -6.79
C GLN A 19 -7.76 -4.02 -5.39
N TYR A 20 -7.89 -5.01 -4.50
CA TYR A 20 -8.22 -4.76 -3.10
C TYR A 20 -7.17 -3.89 -2.42
N LEU A 21 -5.89 -4.21 -2.56
CA LEU A 21 -4.79 -3.46 -1.95
C LEU A 21 -4.73 -2.01 -2.45
N HIS A 22 -4.91 -1.78 -3.75
CA HIS A 22 -4.96 -0.45 -4.34
C HIS A 22 -6.13 0.37 -3.79
N ASN A 23 -7.32 -0.23 -3.68
CA ASN A 23 -8.46 0.43 -3.06
C ASN A 23 -8.26 0.67 -1.56
N LEU A 24 -7.70 -0.30 -0.84
CA LEU A 24 -7.44 -0.18 0.59
C LEU A 24 -6.46 0.96 0.88
N ALA A 25 -5.39 1.07 0.10
CA ALA A 25 -4.40 2.14 0.21
C ALA A 25 -5.00 3.54 -0.08
N ARG A 26 -6.01 3.60 -0.94
CA ARG A 26 -6.74 4.84 -1.24
C ARG A 26 -7.74 5.21 -0.13
N GLU A 27 -8.52 4.25 0.33
CA GLU A 27 -9.70 4.51 1.16
C GLU A 27 -9.38 4.58 2.67
N LEU A 28 -8.41 3.81 3.17
CA LEU A 28 -8.11 3.80 4.61
C LEU A 28 -7.71 5.17 5.17
N PRO A 29 -6.78 5.92 4.54
CA PRO A 29 -6.40 7.24 5.04
C PRO A 29 -7.54 8.26 5.01
N ALA A 30 -8.50 8.10 4.09
CA ALA A 30 -9.68 8.95 4.01
C ALA A 30 -10.70 8.62 5.12
N ALA A 31 -10.91 7.33 5.39
CA ALA A 31 -11.87 6.87 6.39
C ALA A 31 -11.41 7.09 7.83
N VAL A 32 -10.10 6.93 8.10
CA VAL A 32 -9.54 7.01 9.46
C VAL A 32 -8.23 7.82 9.46
N PRO A 33 -8.30 9.14 9.25
CA PRO A 33 -7.13 9.99 9.00
C PRO A 33 -6.16 10.12 10.19
N GLN A 34 -6.62 9.82 11.41
CA GLN A 34 -5.78 9.83 12.62
C GLN A 34 -4.77 8.67 12.68
N HIS A 35 -4.81 7.74 11.73
CA HIS A 35 -3.85 6.64 11.65
C HIS A 35 -2.77 6.93 10.62
N ARG A 36 -1.55 6.43 10.90
CA ARG A 36 -0.46 6.44 9.94
C ARG A 36 -0.43 5.11 9.22
N TYR A 37 -0.32 5.14 7.89
CA TYR A 37 -0.28 3.94 7.06
C TYR A 37 1.06 3.84 6.34
N THR A 38 1.60 2.62 6.26
CA THR A 38 2.80 2.34 5.48
C THR A 38 2.68 1.01 4.77
N LEU A 39 2.88 1.00 3.45
CA LEU A 39 3.00 -0.22 2.67
C LEU A 39 4.41 -0.80 2.81
N LEU A 40 4.50 -2.08 3.14
CA LEU A 40 5.73 -2.85 3.12
C LEU A 40 5.91 -3.47 1.74
N LEU A 41 6.79 -2.90 0.93
CA LEU A 41 7.03 -3.36 -0.44
C LEU A 41 8.06 -4.48 -0.42
N PRO A 42 7.81 -5.65 -1.04
CA PRO A 42 8.81 -6.72 -1.12
C PRO A 42 10.09 -6.26 -1.84
N ALA A 43 11.22 -6.87 -1.48
CA ALA A 43 12.49 -6.66 -2.17
C ALA A 43 12.34 -6.91 -3.67
N GLY A 44 12.90 -6.02 -4.51
CA GLY A 44 12.88 -6.16 -5.97
C GLY A 44 11.56 -5.77 -6.65
N PHE A 45 10.56 -5.25 -5.92
CA PHE A 45 9.36 -4.69 -6.55
C PHE A 45 9.64 -3.26 -7.05
N GLU A 46 9.62 -3.07 -8.37
CA GLU A 46 9.32 -1.77 -8.97
C GLU A 46 7.88 -1.40 -8.59
N ALA A 47 7.68 -0.22 -8.01
CA ALA A 47 6.35 0.20 -7.57
C ALA A 47 5.40 0.16 -8.78
N GLY A 48 4.35 -0.67 -8.69
CA GLY A 48 3.34 -0.88 -9.74
C GLY A 48 2.45 0.33 -10.06
N GLY A 49 2.97 1.54 -9.88
CA GLY A 49 2.28 2.81 -9.95
C GLY A 49 2.63 3.71 -8.76
N PRO A 50 2.31 5.02 -8.86
CA PRO A 50 2.50 5.96 -7.77
C PRO A 50 1.61 5.60 -6.57
N LEU A 51 2.18 5.64 -5.37
CA LEU A 51 1.41 5.50 -4.13
C LEU A 51 0.60 6.80 -3.86
N PRO A 52 -0.56 6.69 -3.19
CA PRO A 52 -1.22 7.86 -2.63
C PRO A 52 -0.26 8.63 -1.70
N ALA A 53 -0.22 9.96 -1.82
CA ALA A 53 0.74 10.80 -1.09
C ALA A 53 0.64 10.67 0.45
N CYS A 54 -0.51 10.26 0.96
CA CYS A 54 -0.77 10.06 2.39
C CYS A 54 -0.30 8.69 2.92
N ILE A 55 0.16 7.79 2.04
CA ILE A 55 0.69 6.47 2.40
C ILE A 55 2.20 6.46 2.24
N GLY A 56 2.90 6.11 3.33
CA GLY A 56 4.33 5.82 3.24
C GLY A 56 4.61 4.49 2.57
N ALA A 57 5.80 4.33 1.98
CA ALA A 57 6.29 3.04 1.51
C ALA A 57 7.62 2.71 2.17
N LEU A 58 7.76 1.46 2.61
CA LEU A 58 9.00 0.92 3.15
C LEU A 58 9.38 -0.34 2.36
N PRO A 59 10.45 -0.31 1.56
CA PRO A 59 10.96 -1.50 0.93
C PRO A 59 11.56 -2.44 1.98
N LEU A 60 11.16 -3.69 1.93
CA LEU A 60 11.80 -4.79 2.66
C LEU A 60 13.08 -5.16 1.91
N ARG A 61 14.17 -5.33 2.66
CA ARG A 61 15.49 -5.71 2.14
C ARG A 61 15.70 -7.21 2.26
#